data_AF-A0A6I1EA39-F1
#
_entry.id   AF-A0A6I1EA39-F1
#
_cell.length_a   1.000
_cell.length_b   1.000
_cell.length_c   1.000
_cell.angle_alpha   90.00
_cell.angle_beta   90.00
_cell.angle_gamma   90.00
#
_symmetry.space_group_name_H-M   'P 1'
#
loop_
_entity.id
_entity.type
_entity.pdbx_description
1 polymer ?
#
loop_
_entity_poly.entity_id
_entity_poly.type
_entity_poly.pdbx_seq_one_letter_code
_entity_poly.pdbx_strand_id
1 'polypeptide(L)'
;MKGFLIALLFLLALYNAQGQQDPQYTQYMYNTQIVNPAYAGSREVMSIGVLGRTQWLSLEGAPQTGTFTLNSPIGVSKNMGLGLSIIYDQIGPATESNAIVDYSYSIQLARHNISKLSFGLKAGIDLLDVDYTKLNIYDPNDPFFQNTVDNKLQPQVGAGIYYHTQKFYAGFSVPNFMNSTHFDEGSLNDADLESIAVERLHYFFITGYVFDLSSNLKFKPATMVKFVSGSPLQWDMSANFLINEKVALGASYRWNSSISAMAGFQISPSMFLGVAYDYDSTSIKDYNSGSYEALLRFDLFHKTDKVLTPRFF
;
A
#
# COMPACT_ATOMS: atom_id res chain seq x y z
N MET A 1 44.17 18.30 -6.47
CA MET A 1 43.87 16.87 -6.74
C MET A 1 43.40 16.11 -5.50
N LYS A 2 44.04 16.25 -4.32
CA LYS A 2 43.60 15.55 -3.08
C LYS A 2 42.17 15.92 -2.60
N GLY A 3 41.76 17.19 -2.72
CA GLY A 3 40.40 17.62 -2.33
C GLY A 3 39.27 17.11 -3.23
N PHE A 4 39.57 16.83 -4.51
CA PHE A 4 38.58 16.26 -5.45
C PHE A 4 38.35 14.77 -5.17
N LEU A 5 39.39 14.04 -4.78
CA LEU A 5 39.28 12.64 -4.35
C LEU A 5 38.48 12.50 -3.06
N ILE A 6 38.66 13.42 -2.09
CA ILE A 6 37.92 13.42 -0.82
C ILE A 6 36.44 13.75 -1.07
N ALA A 7 36.12 14.71 -1.94
CA ALA A 7 34.74 15.01 -2.33
C ALA A 7 34.07 13.83 -3.07
N LEU A 8 34.82 13.12 -3.92
CA LEU A 8 34.33 11.93 -4.63
C LEU A 8 34.11 10.74 -3.68
N LEU A 9 34.98 10.56 -2.68
CA LEU A 9 34.82 9.58 -1.60
C LEU A 9 33.62 9.90 -0.69
N PHE A 10 33.36 11.19 -0.42
CA PHE A 10 32.18 11.63 0.34
C PHE A 10 30.86 11.45 -0.45
N LEU A 11 30.90 11.61 -1.77
CA LEU A 11 29.75 11.35 -2.67
C LEU A 11 29.45 9.86 -2.83
N LEU A 12 30.45 9.00 -2.75
CA LEU A 12 30.28 7.54 -2.76
C LEU A 12 29.76 6.99 -1.43
N ALA A 13 30.02 7.68 -0.31
CA ALA A 13 29.50 7.33 1.02
C ALA A 13 28.00 7.63 1.20
N LEU A 14 27.34 8.30 0.25
CA LEU A 14 25.89 8.56 0.29
C LEU A 14 25.06 7.41 -0.28
N TYR A 15 25.68 6.33 -0.77
CA TYR A 15 24.99 5.10 -1.14
C TYR A 15 24.66 4.28 0.11
N ASN A 16 23.69 4.76 0.89
CA ASN A 16 23.03 3.93 1.89
C ASN A 16 22.04 3.02 1.15
N ALA A 17 22.32 1.72 1.15
CA ALA A 17 21.33 0.71 0.81
C ALA A 17 20.23 0.76 1.87
N GLN A 18 19.04 1.22 1.49
CA GLN A 18 17.84 1.19 2.31
C GLN A 18 16.97 0.05 1.78
N GLY A 19 16.74 -0.96 2.60
CA GLY A 19 16.18 -2.23 2.15
C GLY A 19 15.05 -2.73 3.02
N GLN A 20 14.05 -1.90 3.29
CA GLN A 20 12.70 -2.37 3.62
C GLN A 20 11.70 -1.48 2.88
N GLN A 21 10.86 -2.11 2.08
CA GLN A 21 9.87 -1.44 1.25
C GLN A 21 8.56 -2.18 1.46
N ASP A 22 7.56 -1.51 2.05
CA ASP A 22 6.23 -2.10 2.16
C ASP A 22 5.71 -2.52 0.78
N PRO A 23 4.82 -3.53 0.73
CA PRO A 23 4.17 -3.92 -0.51
C PRO A 23 3.59 -2.71 -1.26
N GLN A 24 3.94 -2.60 -2.53
CA GLN A 24 3.41 -1.57 -3.42
C GLN A 24 2.21 -2.13 -4.19
N TYR A 25 1.13 -1.37 -4.24
CA TYR A 25 -0.10 -1.74 -4.94
C TYR A 25 -0.31 -0.85 -6.17
N THR A 26 -0.58 -1.45 -7.32
CA THR A 26 -0.94 -0.71 -8.54
C THR A 26 -2.38 -0.24 -8.47
N GLN A 27 -3.26 -1.11 -7.98
CA GLN A 27 -4.69 -0.85 -7.82
C GLN A 27 -5.02 -0.29 -6.42
N TYR A 28 -4.14 0.53 -5.82
CA TYR A 28 -4.33 1.09 -4.48
C TYR A 28 -5.69 1.81 -4.32
N MET A 29 -6.21 2.40 -5.40
CA MET A 29 -7.50 3.09 -5.42
C MET A 29 -8.72 2.18 -5.25
N TYR A 30 -8.54 0.87 -5.39
CA TYR A 30 -9.55 -0.14 -5.12
C TYR A 30 -9.37 -0.80 -3.75
N ASN A 31 -8.24 -0.53 -3.07
CA ASN A 31 -7.94 -1.01 -1.73
C ASN A 31 -7.37 0.09 -0.82
N THR A 32 -8.05 1.24 -0.79
CA THR A 32 -7.60 2.47 -0.12
C THR A 32 -7.41 2.31 1.39
N GLN A 33 -8.06 1.33 2.02
CA GLN A 33 -7.95 1.06 3.46
C GLN A 33 -6.51 0.76 3.91
N ILE A 34 -5.73 0.07 3.06
CA ILE A 34 -4.32 -0.24 3.36
C ILE A 34 -3.52 1.05 3.53
N VAL A 35 -3.76 2.01 2.63
CA VAL A 35 -3.05 3.28 2.59
C VAL A 35 -3.58 4.27 3.64
N ASN A 36 -4.89 4.29 3.90
CA ASN A 36 -5.50 5.26 4.80
C ASN A 36 -6.59 4.62 5.68
N PRO A 37 -6.38 4.53 7.01
CA PRO A 37 -7.36 3.92 7.93
C PRO A 37 -8.69 4.69 7.98
N ALA A 38 -8.70 5.99 7.64
CA ALA A 38 -9.92 6.80 7.63
C ALA A 38 -10.86 6.48 6.46
N TYR A 39 -10.43 5.62 5.53
CA TYR A 39 -11.26 5.10 4.45
C TYR A 39 -12.25 4.02 4.93
N ALA A 40 -12.02 3.41 6.10
CA ALA A 40 -12.91 2.38 6.62
C ALA A 40 -14.38 2.88 6.67
N GLY A 41 -15.35 2.03 6.35
CA GLY A 41 -16.78 2.33 6.25
C GLY A 41 -17.19 3.30 5.13
N SER A 42 -16.27 3.92 4.40
CA SER A 42 -16.60 4.99 3.45
C SER A 42 -17.49 4.53 2.28
N ARG A 43 -17.41 3.25 1.87
CA ARG A 43 -18.26 2.66 0.82
C ARG A 43 -19.72 2.47 1.22
N GLU A 44 -20.05 2.62 2.50
CA GLU A 44 -21.41 2.47 3.06
C GLU A 44 -22.08 1.09 2.88
N VAL A 45 -21.29 0.11 2.46
CA VAL A 45 -21.58 -1.32 2.36
C VAL A 45 -20.44 -2.11 2.99
N MET A 46 -20.71 -3.36 3.37
CA MET A 46 -19.64 -4.27 3.76
C MET A 46 -18.91 -4.73 2.50
N SER A 47 -17.59 -4.54 2.43
CA SER A 47 -16.76 -4.88 1.29
C SER A 47 -15.66 -5.84 1.72
N ILE A 48 -15.52 -6.95 1.01
CA ILE A 48 -14.42 -7.89 1.13
C ILE A 48 -13.53 -7.72 -0.11
N GLY A 49 -12.22 -7.67 0.07
CA GLY A 49 -11.24 -7.59 -1.00
C GLY A 49 -10.21 -8.71 -0.84
N VAL A 50 -9.84 -9.34 -1.94
CA VAL A 50 -8.73 -10.28 -2.03
C VAL A 50 -7.84 -9.81 -3.16
N LEU A 51 -6.57 -9.57 -2.88
CA LEU A 51 -5.57 -9.14 -3.85
C LEU A 51 -4.38 -10.10 -3.81
N GLY A 52 -3.93 -10.52 -4.99
CA GLY A 52 -2.67 -11.23 -5.16
C GLY A 52 -1.77 -10.46 -6.11
N ARG A 53 -0.50 -10.34 -5.76
CA ARG A 53 0.50 -9.63 -6.56
C ARG A 53 1.78 -10.44 -6.63
N THR A 54 2.39 -10.48 -7.81
CA THR A 54 3.72 -11.03 -8.05
C THR A 54 4.54 -9.99 -8.76
N GLN A 55 5.63 -9.57 -8.14
CA GLN A 55 6.52 -8.55 -8.68
C GLN A 55 7.70 -9.19 -9.40
N TRP A 56 8.30 -8.46 -10.34
CA TRP A 56 9.54 -8.81 -11.03
C TRP A 56 9.58 -10.28 -11.50
N LEU A 57 8.64 -10.63 -12.36
CA LEU A 57 8.51 -11.97 -12.90
C LEU A 57 9.84 -12.42 -13.53
N SER A 58 10.14 -13.71 -13.36
CA SER A 58 11.39 -14.35 -13.78
C SER A 58 12.60 -14.09 -12.88
N LEU A 59 12.47 -13.27 -11.83
CA LEU A 59 13.49 -13.12 -10.80
C LEU A 59 13.26 -14.11 -9.66
N GLU A 60 14.30 -14.86 -9.28
CA GLU A 60 14.23 -15.82 -8.18
C GLU A 60 14.12 -15.09 -6.84
N GLY A 61 13.19 -15.53 -5.99
CA GLY A 61 12.88 -14.85 -4.73
C GLY A 61 12.13 -13.53 -4.90
N ALA A 62 11.56 -13.25 -6.07
CA ALA A 62 10.82 -12.01 -6.31
C ALA A 62 9.61 -11.86 -5.38
N PRO A 63 9.24 -10.61 -5.02
CA PRO A 63 8.16 -10.36 -4.07
C PRO A 63 6.82 -10.97 -4.47
N GLN A 64 6.18 -11.67 -3.54
CA GLN A 64 4.83 -12.18 -3.67
C GLN A 64 3.98 -11.71 -2.49
N THR A 65 2.90 -10.98 -2.80
CA THR A 65 2.03 -10.39 -1.80
C THR A 65 0.62 -10.94 -1.94
N GLY A 66 0.08 -11.48 -0.84
CA GLY A 66 -1.33 -11.76 -0.67
C GLY A 66 -1.96 -10.73 0.27
N THR A 67 -3.16 -10.27 -0.05
CA THR A 67 -3.86 -9.31 0.81
C THR A 67 -5.34 -9.65 0.89
N PHE A 68 -5.83 -9.77 2.11
CA PHE A 68 -7.25 -9.87 2.42
C PHE A 68 -7.68 -8.61 3.17
N THR A 69 -8.79 -8.01 2.76
CA THR A 69 -9.36 -6.85 3.42
C THR A 69 -10.85 -7.04 3.64
N LEU A 70 -11.34 -6.63 4.80
CA LEU A 70 -12.76 -6.54 5.12
C LEU A 70 -13.01 -5.13 5.63
N ASN A 71 -14.01 -4.45 5.09
CA ASN A 71 -14.37 -3.10 5.46
C ASN A 71 -15.87 -2.99 5.63
N SER A 72 -16.36 -2.42 6.71
CA SER A 72 -17.81 -2.22 6.91
C SER A 72 -18.11 -0.89 7.61
N PRO A 73 -19.15 -0.15 7.17
CA PRO A 73 -19.75 0.85 8.03
C PRO A 73 -20.38 0.16 9.24
N ILE A 74 -20.26 0.78 10.41
CA ILE A 74 -20.89 0.35 11.65
C ILE A 74 -21.61 1.53 12.32
N GLY A 75 -22.39 1.22 13.35
CA GLY A 75 -23.19 2.22 14.06
C GLY A 75 -24.51 2.56 13.35
N VAL A 76 -25.49 3.00 14.13
CA VAL A 76 -26.86 3.30 13.66
C VAL A 76 -26.86 4.43 12.63
N SER A 77 -25.98 5.41 12.82
CA SER A 77 -25.87 6.59 11.95
C SER A 77 -24.86 6.42 10.81
N LYS A 78 -24.24 5.24 10.64
CA LYS A 78 -23.18 4.96 9.65
C LYS A 78 -22.08 6.04 9.62
N ASN A 79 -21.76 6.57 10.79
CA ASN A 79 -20.70 7.54 11.03
C ASN A 79 -19.42 6.86 11.55
N MET A 80 -19.43 5.54 11.71
CA MET A 80 -18.29 4.76 12.14
C MET A 80 -17.97 3.72 11.06
N GLY A 81 -16.71 3.35 10.93
CA GLY A 81 -16.27 2.29 10.04
C GLY A 81 -15.26 1.38 10.73
N LEU A 82 -15.35 0.08 10.47
CA LEU A 82 -14.36 -0.90 10.90
C LEU A 82 -13.75 -1.57 9.68
N GLY A 83 -12.43 -1.71 9.71
CA GLY A 83 -11.65 -2.40 8.72
C GLY A 83 -10.77 -3.48 9.37
N LEU A 84 -10.56 -4.57 8.65
CA LEU A 84 -9.56 -5.59 8.93
C LEU A 84 -8.72 -5.77 7.67
N SER A 85 -7.40 -5.83 7.81
CA SER A 85 -6.48 -6.20 6.74
C SER A 85 -5.54 -7.29 7.23
N ILE A 86 -5.38 -8.34 6.43
CA ILE A 86 -4.38 -9.38 6.62
C ILE A 86 -3.51 -9.36 5.38
N ILE A 87 -2.22 -9.12 5.55
CA ILE A 87 -1.26 -9.02 4.45
C ILE A 87 -0.18 -10.05 4.72
N TYR A 88 0.10 -10.87 3.72
CA TYR A 88 1.22 -11.80 3.72
C TYR A 88 2.13 -11.39 2.59
N ASP A 89 3.37 -11.04 2.90
CA ASP A 89 4.37 -10.68 1.91
C ASP A 89 5.59 -11.59 2.03
N GLN A 90 6.11 -12.03 0.90
CA GLN A 90 7.31 -12.85 0.84
C GLN A 90 8.30 -12.23 -0.14
N ILE A 91 9.50 -11.93 0.34
CA ILE A 91 10.61 -11.41 -0.46
C ILE A 91 11.84 -12.28 -0.18
N GLY A 92 12.19 -13.15 -1.12
CA GLY A 92 13.27 -14.11 -0.96
C GLY A 92 13.13 -14.96 0.33
N PRO A 93 14.09 -14.88 1.27
CA PRO A 93 14.07 -15.62 2.54
C PRO A 93 13.20 -14.97 3.63
N ALA A 94 12.77 -13.71 3.44
CA ALA A 94 11.98 -12.97 4.41
C ALA A 94 10.48 -13.13 4.12
N THR A 95 9.72 -13.38 5.18
CA THR A 95 8.25 -13.38 5.14
C THR A 95 7.72 -12.46 6.23
N GLU A 96 6.76 -11.64 5.85
CA GLU A 96 6.13 -10.64 6.71
C GLU A 96 4.62 -10.86 6.74
N SER A 97 4.06 -11.02 7.95
CA SER A 97 2.63 -11.27 8.15
C SER A 97 2.01 -10.18 9.02
N ASN A 98 1.23 -9.32 8.38
CA ASN A 98 0.56 -8.21 9.03
C ASN A 98 -0.91 -8.55 9.33
N ALA A 99 -1.36 -8.26 10.55
CA ALA A 99 -2.77 -8.28 10.93
C ALA A 99 -3.17 -6.92 11.52
N ILE A 100 -4.07 -6.22 10.83
CA ILE A 100 -4.34 -4.80 11.05
C ILE A 100 -5.84 -4.56 11.21
N VAL A 101 -6.21 -3.80 12.23
CA VAL A 101 -7.57 -3.30 12.44
C VAL A 101 -7.60 -1.79 12.26
N ASP A 102 -8.56 -1.34 11.47
CA ASP A 102 -8.83 0.08 11.22
C ASP A 102 -10.14 0.48 11.87
N TYR A 103 -10.13 1.59 12.58
CA TYR A 103 -11.35 2.23 13.06
C TYR A 103 -11.43 3.64 12.50
N SER A 104 -12.61 4.02 12.01
CA SER A 104 -12.85 5.36 11.49
C SER A 104 -14.11 5.98 12.08
N TYR A 105 -14.06 7.30 12.22
CA TYR A 105 -15.20 8.13 12.61
C TYR A 105 -15.38 9.28 11.62
N SER A 106 -16.56 9.35 11.00
CA SER A 106 -16.93 10.33 9.98
C SER A 106 -17.85 11.41 10.54
N ILE A 107 -17.44 12.66 10.36
CA ILE A 107 -18.25 13.85 10.59
C ILE A 107 -18.87 14.27 9.25
N GLN A 108 -20.20 14.44 9.24
CA GLN A 108 -20.91 14.99 8.08
C GLN A 108 -20.76 16.51 8.09
N LEU A 109 -20.13 17.08 7.07
CA LEU A 109 -19.88 18.53 6.99
C LEU A 109 -21.02 19.29 6.31
N ALA A 110 -21.78 18.64 5.43
CA ALA A 110 -22.91 19.22 4.72
C ALA A 110 -24.20 18.42 4.92
N ARG A 111 -25.35 19.11 4.84
CA ARG A 111 -26.66 18.45 4.84
C ARG A 111 -26.76 17.45 3.68
N HIS A 112 -27.55 16.39 3.88
CA HIS A 112 -27.78 15.31 2.90
C HIS A 112 -26.57 14.41 2.55
N ASN A 113 -25.56 14.28 3.42
CA ASN A 113 -24.41 13.38 3.21
C ASN A 113 -23.58 13.69 1.95
N ILE A 114 -23.56 14.95 1.50
CA ILE A 114 -22.84 15.36 0.29
C ILE A 114 -21.32 15.32 0.52
N SER A 115 -20.88 15.61 1.75
CA SER A 115 -19.47 15.57 2.14
C SER A 115 -19.30 14.99 3.54
N LYS A 116 -18.23 14.19 3.70
CA LYS A 116 -17.83 13.59 4.97
C LYS A 116 -16.34 13.80 5.18
N LEU A 117 -15.97 14.11 6.42
CA LEU A 117 -14.59 14.14 6.89
C LEU A 117 -14.43 13.02 7.90
N SER A 118 -13.59 12.06 7.60
CA SER A 118 -13.31 10.89 8.43
C SER A 118 -11.95 11.00 9.07
N PHE A 119 -11.87 10.59 10.33
CA PHE A 119 -10.64 10.39 11.08
C PHE A 119 -10.48 8.89 11.33
N GLY A 120 -9.28 8.38 11.10
CA GLY A 120 -8.98 6.95 11.17
C GLY A 120 -7.84 6.67 12.11
N LEU A 121 -7.95 5.58 12.85
CA LEU A 121 -6.90 4.97 13.66
C LEU A 121 -6.62 3.59 13.11
N LYS A 122 -5.35 3.22 13.07
CA LYS A 122 -4.86 1.92 12.66
C LYS A 122 -4.14 1.29 13.85
N ALA A 123 -4.41 0.03 14.14
CA ALA A 123 -3.68 -0.74 15.12
C ALA A 123 -3.50 -2.16 14.59
N GLY A 124 -2.31 -2.72 14.73
CA GLY A 124 -2.00 -4.03 14.20
C GLY A 124 -0.75 -4.62 14.82
N ILE A 125 -0.44 -5.81 14.33
CA ILE A 125 0.83 -6.48 14.58
C ILE A 125 1.41 -6.88 13.23
N ASP A 126 2.72 -6.79 13.16
CA ASP A 126 3.53 -7.37 12.12
C ASP A 126 4.39 -8.50 12.70
N LEU A 127 4.57 -9.56 11.94
CA LEU A 127 5.37 -10.72 12.28
C LEU A 127 6.38 -10.93 11.16
N LEU A 128 7.65 -10.71 11.50
CA LEU A 128 8.77 -10.91 10.58
C LEU A 128 9.48 -12.23 10.88
N ASP A 129 9.59 -13.05 9.84
CA ASP A 129 10.41 -14.26 9.80
C ASP A 129 11.48 -14.10 8.72
N VAL A 130 12.73 -14.42 9.03
CA VAL A 130 13.83 -14.37 8.05
C VAL A 130 14.67 -15.64 8.12
N ASP A 131 14.48 -16.51 7.14
CA ASP A 131 15.16 -17.79 7.04
C ASP A 131 16.53 -17.66 6.37
N TYR A 132 17.57 -17.45 7.19
CA TYR A 132 18.93 -17.30 6.70
C TYR A 132 19.51 -18.57 6.05
N THR A 133 18.90 -19.75 6.24
CA THR A 133 19.36 -20.98 5.57
C THR A 133 19.15 -20.96 4.06
N LYS A 134 18.27 -20.08 3.58
CA LYS A 134 18.01 -19.87 2.14
C LYS A 134 18.99 -18.87 1.52
N LEU A 135 19.83 -18.21 2.31
CA LEU A 135 20.82 -17.28 1.81
C LEU A 135 22.07 -18.01 1.33
N ASN A 136 22.65 -17.52 0.23
CA ASN A 136 23.99 -17.93 -0.18
C ASN A 136 25.03 -17.10 0.59
N ILE A 137 25.37 -17.55 1.80
CA ILE A 137 26.24 -16.83 2.74
C ILE A 137 27.71 -17.11 2.39
N TYR A 138 28.52 -16.06 2.27
CA TYR A 138 29.95 -16.17 1.94
C TYR A 138 30.76 -16.88 3.05
N ASP A 139 30.49 -16.57 4.31
CA ASP A 139 31.04 -17.26 5.48
C ASP A 139 29.92 -17.96 6.25
N PRO A 140 29.77 -19.29 6.12
CA PRO A 140 28.77 -20.07 6.88
C PRO A 140 28.93 -20.00 8.40
N ASN A 141 30.08 -19.51 8.92
CA ASN A 141 30.32 -19.35 10.35
C ASN A 141 30.07 -17.90 10.83
N ASP A 142 29.59 -17.00 9.98
CA ASP A 142 29.28 -15.63 10.41
C ASP A 142 28.16 -15.63 11.47
N PRO A 143 28.44 -15.19 12.72
CA PRO A 143 27.50 -15.26 13.83
C PRO A 143 26.20 -14.47 13.59
N PHE A 144 26.18 -13.49 12.68
CA PHE A 144 24.96 -12.74 12.34
C PHE A 144 23.95 -13.56 11.55
N PHE A 145 24.40 -14.59 10.83
CA PHE A 145 23.53 -15.45 10.00
C PHE A 145 23.30 -16.84 10.60
N GLN A 146 23.82 -17.10 11.80
CA GLN A 146 23.66 -18.40 12.48
C GLN A 146 22.26 -18.62 13.08
N ASN A 147 21.53 -17.54 13.39
CA ASN A 147 20.20 -17.61 13.99
C ASN A 147 19.17 -16.97 13.06
N THR A 148 18.33 -17.80 12.43
CA THR A 148 17.11 -17.37 11.73
C THR A 148 16.26 -16.47 12.63
N VAL A 149 15.74 -15.38 12.08
CA VAL A 149 14.74 -14.56 12.80
C VAL A 149 13.42 -15.31 12.74
N ASP A 150 12.89 -15.65 13.91
CA ASP A 150 11.65 -16.41 14.05
C ASP A 150 10.62 -15.56 14.82
N ASN A 151 9.52 -15.25 14.14
CA ASN A 151 8.32 -14.57 14.64
C ASN A 151 8.61 -13.26 15.40
N LYS A 152 9.47 -12.38 14.85
CA LYS A 152 9.73 -11.07 15.45
C LYS A 152 8.45 -10.23 15.38
N LEU A 153 7.79 -10.07 16.51
CA LEU A 153 6.55 -9.30 16.63
C LEU A 153 6.85 -7.81 16.73
N GLN A 154 6.22 -7.03 15.86
CA GLN A 154 6.30 -5.58 15.83
C GLN A 154 4.89 -4.98 15.92
N PRO A 155 4.60 -4.16 16.93
CA PRO A 155 3.31 -3.47 16.99
C PRO A 155 3.24 -2.40 15.89
N GLN A 156 2.07 -2.25 15.29
CA GLN A 156 1.78 -1.22 14.30
C GLN A 156 0.69 -0.29 14.83
N VAL A 157 0.93 1.02 14.78
CA VAL A 157 -0.07 2.03 15.13
C VAL A 157 -0.02 3.14 14.09
N GLY A 158 -1.17 3.58 13.59
CA GLY A 158 -1.24 4.61 12.57
C GLY A 158 -2.47 5.48 12.69
N ALA A 159 -2.50 6.54 11.89
CA ALA A 159 -3.66 7.41 11.79
C ALA A 159 -3.83 7.98 10.38
N GLY A 160 -5.03 8.46 10.11
CA GLY A 160 -5.35 9.10 8.84
C GLY A 160 -6.53 10.04 8.93
N ILE A 161 -6.61 10.92 7.94
CA ILE A 161 -7.74 11.80 7.68
C ILE A 161 -8.16 11.55 6.24
N TYR A 162 -9.47 11.47 6.01
CA TYR A 162 -10.03 11.22 4.69
C TYR A 162 -11.27 12.08 4.48
N TYR A 163 -11.17 13.02 3.56
CA TYR A 163 -12.30 13.84 3.11
C TYR A 163 -12.83 13.27 1.80
N HIS A 164 -14.15 13.11 1.71
CA HIS A 164 -14.76 12.71 0.45
C HIS A 164 -16.14 13.33 0.23
N THR A 165 -16.48 13.45 -1.04
CA THR A 165 -17.81 13.80 -1.55
C THR A 165 -18.34 12.66 -2.42
N GLN A 166 -19.34 12.94 -3.27
CA GLN A 166 -19.80 11.99 -4.28
C GLN A 166 -18.80 11.81 -5.44
N LYS A 167 -17.95 12.81 -5.70
CA LYS A 167 -17.05 12.84 -6.88
C LYS A 167 -15.59 13.07 -6.53
N PHE A 168 -15.28 13.60 -5.36
CA PHE A 168 -13.92 13.97 -4.99
C PHE A 168 -13.52 13.26 -3.71
N TYR A 169 -12.24 12.94 -3.59
CA TYR A 169 -11.64 12.54 -2.32
C TYR A 169 -10.22 13.11 -2.17
N ALA A 170 -9.84 13.33 -0.92
CA ALA A 170 -8.47 13.59 -0.53
C ALA A 170 -8.21 12.93 0.83
N GLY A 171 -7.03 12.36 1.00
CA GLY A 171 -6.64 11.68 2.22
C GLY A 171 -5.19 11.93 2.55
N PHE A 172 -4.90 12.00 3.84
CA PHE A 172 -3.55 12.03 4.37
C PHE A 172 -3.45 10.98 5.48
N SER A 173 -2.36 10.23 5.52
CA SER A 173 -2.19 9.17 6.51
C SER A 173 -0.73 8.89 6.82
N VAL A 174 -0.52 8.39 8.03
CA VAL A 174 0.71 7.74 8.47
C VAL A 174 0.30 6.36 9.01
N PRO A 175 0.37 5.31 8.18
CA PRO A 175 -0.11 3.97 8.55
C PRO A 175 0.68 3.31 9.67
N ASN A 176 1.97 3.63 9.80
CA ASN A 176 2.81 3.14 10.89
C ASN A 176 3.60 4.29 11.51
N PHE A 177 3.40 4.52 12.81
CA PHE A 177 4.15 5.44 13.66
C PHE A 177 5.32 4.75 14.36
N MET A 178 5.32 3.42 14.41
CA MET A 178 6.32 2.66 15.14
C MET A 178 7.55 2.50 14.27
N ASN A 179 8.69 2.96 14.78
CA ASN A 179 9.99 2.69 14.17
C ASN A 179 10.54 1.44 14.84
N SER A 180 10.61 0.32 14.13
CA SER A 180 11.32 -0.85 14.63
C SER A 180 12.82 -0.70 14.37
N THR A 181 13.65 -0.87 15.39
CA THR A 181 15.09 -1.08 15.22
C THR A 181 15.31 -2.54 14.86
N HIS A 182 15.77 -2.79 13.64
CA HIS A 182 15.89 -4.16 13.14
C HIS A 182 17.10 -4.92 13.68
N PHE A 183 18.05 -4.24 14.32
CA PHE A 183 19.21 -4.85 14.95
C PHE A 183 19.18 -4.57 16.45
N ASP A 184 19.09 -5.64 17.23
CA ASP A 184 19.27 -5.58 18.68
C ASP A 184 20.72 -5.17 18.94
N GLU A 185 20.94 -4.05 19.64
CA GLU A 185 22.24 -3.71 20.21
C GLU A 185 22.57 -4.75 21.28
N GLY A 186 23.10 -5.89 20.84
CA GLY A 186 23.74 -6.86 21.71
C GLY A 186 24.97 -6.23 22.34
N SER A 187 24.79 -5.72 23.56
CA SER A 187 25.81 -5.31 24.54
C SER A 187 27.28 -5.44 24.10
N LEU A 188 27.80 -4.44 23.39
CA LEU A 188 29.24 -4.22 23.28
C LEU A 188 29.50 -2.72 23.38
N ASN A 189 29.94 -2.29 24.57
CA ASN A 189 30.63 -1.02 24.74
C ASN A 189 31.83 -1.01 23.78
N ASP A 190 32.02 0.10 23.06
CA ASP A 190 33.09 0.36 22.09
C ASP A 190 33.02 -0.40 20.75
N ALA A 191 32.23 0.11 19.80
CA ALA A 191 32.68 0.38 18.44
C ALA A 191 31.57 1.08 17.64
N ASP A 192 31.88 2.25 17.07
CA ASP A 192 31.06 2.97 16.09
C ASP A 192 30.73 2.08 14.87
N LEU A 193 29.59 1.38 14.91
CA LEU A 193 29.03 0.65 13.77
C LEU A 193 27.68 1.28 13.38
N GLU A 194 27.76 2.26 12.47
CA GLU A 194 26.60 2.83 11.79
C GLU A 194 26.01 1.85 10.77
N SER A 195 25.00 1.08 11.15
CA SER A 195 23.99 0.59 10.20
C SER A 195 22.69 0.21 10.92
N ILE A 196 22.04 1.19 11.55
CA ILE A 196 20.71 0.97 12.13
C ILE A 196 19.67 1.11 11.00
N ALA A 197 19.13 -0.02 10.55
CA ALA A 197 17.89 -0.05 9.78
C ALA A 197 16.75 0.39 10.71
N VAL A 198 16.50 1.70 10.74
CA VAL A 198 15.36 2.33 11.40
C VAL A 198 14.22 2.35 10.40
N GLU A 199 13.13 1.67 10.70
CA GLU A 199 11.88 1.86 9.95
C GLU A 199 11.43 3.32 10.11
N ARG A 200 11.15 4.00 8.99
CA ARG A 200 10.88 5.44 8.98
C ARG A 200 9.40 5.69 8.74
N LEU A 201 8.89 6.81 9.26
CA LEU A 201 7.50 7.20 9.04
C LEU A 201 7.19 7.36 7.55
N HIS A 202 6.19 6.60 7.08
CA HIS A 202 5.67 6.67 5.72
C HIS A 202 4.44 7.57 5.67
N TYR A 203 4.61 8.75 5.07
CA TYR A 203 3.53 9.72 4.89
C TYR A 203 2.88 9.50 3.53
N PHE A 204 1.56 9.30 3.54
CA PHE A 204 0.77 9.13 2.32
C PHE A 204 -0.17 10.30 2.13
N PHE A 205 -0.20 10.82 0.91
CA PHE A 205 -1.23 11.73 0.43
C PHE A 205 -1.89 11.13 -0.80
N ILE A 206 -3.22 11.03 -0.80
CA ILE A 206 -4.01 10.51 -1.92
C ILE A 206 -5.07 11.53 -2.30
N THR A 207 -5.36 11.65 -3.60
CA THR A 207 -6.52 12.42 -4.06
C THR A 207 -6.99 11.94 -5.42
N GLY A 208 -8.26 12.20 -5.74
CA GLY A 208 -8.83 11.92 -7.04
C GLY A 208 -10.18 12.60 -7.22
N TYR A 209 -10.59 12.70 -8.49
CA TYR A 209 -11.87 13.30 -8.88
C TYR A 209 -12.54 12.44 -9.94
N VAL A 210 -13.86 12.30 -9.92
CA VAL A 210 -14.65 11.58 -10.92
C VAL A 210 -15.42 12.58 -11.77
N PHE A 211 -15.02 12.69 -13.03
CA PHE A 211 -15.71 13.43 -14.07
C PHE A 211 -16.74 12.54 -14.75
N ASP A 212 -17.99 12.97 -14.84
CA ASP A 212 -18.99 12.35 -15.72
C ASP A 212 -18.84 12.96 -17.11
N LEU A 213 -18.16 12.27 -18.02
CA LEU A 213 -17.93 12.76 -19.39
C LEU A 213 -19.19 12.58 -20.26
N SER A 214 -19.97 11.54 -19.97
CA SER A 214 -21.29 11.28 -20.56
C SER A 214 -22.14 10.47 -19.56
N SER A 215 -23.38 10.14 -19.93
CA SER A 215 -24.24 9.25 -19.13
C SER A 215 -23.67 7.85 -18.93
N ASN A 216 -22.68 7.46 -19.73
CA ASN A 216 -22.16 6.11 -19.79
C ASN A 216 -20.62 6.03 -19.73
N LEU A 217 -19.94 7.16 -19.52
CA LEU A 217 -18.49 7.23 -19.40
C LEU A 217 -18.11 8.17 -18.25
N LYS A 218 -17.39 7.62 -17.28
CA LYS A 218 -16.77 8.39 -16.20
C LYS A 218 -15.26 8.34 -16.33
N PHE A 219 -14.59 9.43 -15.99
CA PHE A 219 -13.13 9.52 -15.98
C PHE A 219 -12.66 9.89 -14.56
N LYS A 220 -11.69 9.12 -14.05
CA LYS A 220 -11.08 9.31 -12.74
C LYS A 220 -9.57 9.44 -12.87
N PRO A 221 -9.04 10.67 -12.91
CA PRO A 221 -7.67 10.92 -12.53
C PRO A 221 -7.52 10.78 -11.01
N ALA A 222 -6.46 10.10 -10.59
CA ALA A 222 -6.10 9.96 -9.19
C ALA A 222 -4.59 9.97 -9.02
N THR A 223 -4.13 10.37 -7.85
CA THR A 223 -2.71 10.39 -7.51
C THR A 223 -2.47 9.96 -6.07
N MET A 224 -1.29 9.39 -5.83
CA MET A 224 -0.76 9.07 -4.53
C MET A 224 0.68 9.57 -4.44
N VAL A 225 1.02 10.24 -3.35
CA VAL A 225 2.38 10.65 -3.02
C VAL A 225 2.75 9.94 -1.73
N LYS A 226 3.86 9.18 -1.75
CA LYS A 226 4.48 8.58 -0.58
C LYS A 226 5.79 9.32 -0.30
N PHE A 227 5.90 9.86 0.90
CA PHE A 227 7.08 10.55 1.39
C PHE A 227 7.65 9.82 2.59
N VAL A 228 8.96 9.56 2.54
CA VAL A 228 9.73 8.93 3.62
C VAL A 228 11.01 9.73 3.81
N SER A 229 11.30 10.11 5.06
CA SER A 229 12.48 10.92 5.34
C SER A 229 13.76 10.19 4.94
N GLY A 230 14.58 10.75 4.04
CA GLY A 230 15.83 10.13 3.60
C GLY A 230 15.69 9.08 2.50
N SER A 231 14.52 8.95 1.88
CA SER A 231 14.29 8.16 0.66
C SER A 231 13.75 9.06 -0.47
N PRO A 232 13.99 8.74 -1.75
CA PRO A 232 13.39 9.46 -2.86
C PRO A 232 11.86 9.53 -2.76
N LEU A 233 11.29 10.67 -3.18
CA LEU A 233 9.85 10.84 -3.25
C LEU A 233 9.26 9.81 -4.23
N GLN A 234 8.22 9.09 -3.80
CA GLN A 234 7.43 8.24 -4.68
C GLN A 234 6.13 8.95 -5.04
N TRP A 235 5.89 9.08 -6.35
CA TRP A 235 4.69 9.71 -6.88
C TRP A 235 4.03 8.81 -7.92
N ASP A 236 2.79 8.43 -7.65
CA ASP A 236 1.94 7.62 -8.51
C ASP A 236 0.82 8.51 -9.07
N MET A 237 0.59 8.41 -10.37
CA MET A 237 -0.55 9.03 -11.06
C MET A 237 -1.29 7.97 -11.86
N SER A 238 -2.61 8.06 -11.88
CA SER A 238 -3.46 7.12 -12.60
C SER A 238 -4.62 7.83 -13.30
N ALA A 239 -5.02 7.28 -14.43
CA ALA A 239 -6.13 7.72 -15.25
C ALA A 239 -7.01 6.50 -15.52
N ASN A 240 -8.24 6.49 -14.99
CA ASN A 240 -9.16 5.37 -15.12
C ASN A 240 -10.48 5.81 -15.75
N PHE A 241 -10.98 5.05 -16.70
CA PHE A 241 -12.27 5.24 -17.35
C PHE A 241 -13.22 4.13 -16.90
N LEU A 242 -14.42 4.50 -16.46
CA LEU A 242 -15.51 3.57 -16.17
C LEU A 242 -16.58 3.70 -17.25
N ILE A 243 -16.75 2.63 -18.02
CA ILE A 243 -17.65 2.55 -19.17
C ILE A 243 -18.88 1.74 -18.76
N ASN A 244 -20.08 2.31 -18.96
CA ASN A 244 -21.39 1.72 -18.66
C ASN A 244 -21.51 1.16 -17.24
N GLU A 245 -20.74 1.70 -16.28
CA GLU A 245 -20.63 1.20 -14.90
C GLU A 245 -20.20 -0.27 -14.78
N LYS A 246 -19.61 -0.83 -15.85
CA LYS A 246 -19.26 -2.25 -15.94
C LYS A 246 -17.78 -2.48 -16.22
N VAL A 247 -17.20 -1.70 -17.13
CA VAL A 247 -15.81 -1.92 -17.57
C VAL A 247 -14.98 -0.76 -17.07
N ALA A 248 -13.95 -1.05 -16.28
CA ALA A 248 -12.92 -0.10 -15.90
C ALA A 248 -11.68 -0.34 -16.77
N LEU A 249 -11.15 0.70 -17.40
CA LEU A 249 -9.87 0.65 -18.12
C LEU A 249 -9.01 1.79 -17.63
N GLY A 250 -7.75 1.54 -17.33
CA GLY A 250 -6.89 2.57 -16.81
C GLY A 250 -5.43 2.37 -17.13
N ALA A 251 -4.68 3.43 -16.94
CA ALA A 251 -3.23 3.42 -16.96
C ALA A 251 -2.71 4.17 -15.74
N SER A 252 -1.53 3.78 -15.26
CA SER A 252 -0.83 4.50 -14.22
C SER A 252 0.64 4.66 -14.56
N TYR A 253 1.23 5.70 -13.99
CA TYR A 253 2.65 5.96 -14.04
C TYR A 253 3.13 6.19 -12.61
N ARG A 254 4.11 5.38 -12.20
CA ARG A 254 4.83 5.52 -10.94
C ARG A 254 6.20 6.07 -11.25
N TRP A 255 6.47 7.27 -10.76
CA TRP A 255 7.72 7.99 -11.02
C TRP A 255 8.92 7.10 -10.66
N ASN A 256 9.88 6.97 -11.58
CA ASN A 256 11.10 6.16 -11.43
C ASN A 256 10.83 4.72 -10.98
N SER A 257 9.69 4.13 -11.36
CA SER A 257 9.37 2.75 -11.05
C SER A 257 8.73 2.07 -12.24
N SER A 258 7.48 2.38 -12.59
CA SER A 258 6.75 1.60 -13.59
C SER A 258 5.70 2.41 -14.37
N ILE A 259 5.33 1.87 -15.52
CA ILE A 259 4.11 2.21 -16.25
C ILE A 259 3.19 1.00 -16.17
N SER A 260 1.93 1.21 -15.83
CA SER A 260 0.97 0.13 -15.65
C SER A 260 -0.24 0.27 -16.54
N ALA A 261 -0.76 -0.88 -16.98
CA ALA A 261 -2.08 -1.01 -17.58
C ALA A 261 -3.02 -1.70 -16.58
N MET A 262 -4.25 -1.22 -16.49
CA MET A 262 -5.28 -1.75 -15.60
C MET A 262 -6.56 -2.02 -16.37
N ALA A 263 -7.21 -3.13 -16.06
CA ALA A 263 -8.53 -3.46 -16.55
C ALA A 263 -9.37 -4.03 -15.41
N GLY A 264 -10.66 -3.72 -15.39
CA GLY A 264 -11.58 -4.24 -14.40
C GLY A 264 -12.96 -4.44 -14.97
N PHE A 265 -13.70 -5.35 -14.35
CA PHE A 265 -15.03 -5.74 -14.78
C PHE A 265 -15.94 -5.94 -13.57
N GLN A 266 -17.05 -5.21 -13.55
CA GLN A 266 -18.14 -5.37 -12.60
C GLN A 266 -19.01 -6.56 -13.06
N ILE A 267 -18.69 -7.75 -12.56
CA ILE A 267 -19.36 -9.00 -12.94
C ILE A 267 -20.83 -8.97 -12.49
N SER A 268 -21.09 -8.42 -11.31
CA SER A 268 -22.43 -8.17 -10.77
C SER A 268 -22.42 -6.91 -9.91
N PRO A 269 -23.56 -6.35 -9.48
CA PRO A 269 -23.55 -5.20 -8.55
C PRO A 269 -22.73 -5.44 -7.28
N SER A 270 -22.55 -6.70 -6.90
CA SER A 270 -21.81 -7.11 -5.71
C SER A 270 -20.40 -7.61 -5.97
N MET A 271 -19.96 -7.80 -7.22
CA MET A 271 -18.67 -8.41 -7.52
C MET A 271 -17.90 -7.66 -8.59
N PHE A 272 -16.67 -7.27 -8.26
CA PHE A 272 -15.73 -6.59 -9.16
C PHE A 272 -14.42 -7.37 -9.24
N LEU A 273 -13.95 -7.60 -10.46
CA LEU A 273 -12.64 -8.17 -10.75
C LEU A 273 -11.76 -7.07 -11.35
N GLY A 274 -10.54 -6.91 -10.85
CA GLY A 274 -9.53 -5.99 -11.37
C GLY A 274 -8.25 -6.77 -11.66
N VAL A 275 -7.58 -6.42 -12.75
CA VAL A 275 -6.26 -6.93 -13.11
C VAL A 275 -5.38 -5.77 -13.53
N ALA A 276 -4.10 -5.85 -13.18
CA ALA A 276 -3.10 -4.89 -13.58
C ALA A 276 -1.80 -5.58 -13.98
N TYR A 277 -1.10 -4.96 -14.91
CA TYR A 277 0.25 -5.32 -15.29
C TYR A 277 1.14 -4.09 -15.20
N ASP A 278 2.25 -4.21 -14.49
CA ASP A 278 3.27 -3.19 -14.40
C ASP A 278 4.46 -3.55 -15.27
N TYR A 279 4.84 -2.61 -16.13
CA TYR A 279 6.08 -2.65 -16.86
C TYR A 279 7.09 -1.73 -16.17
N ASP A 280 8.22 -2.28 -15.74
CA ASP A 280 9.25 -1.51 -15.07
C ASP A 280 9.94 -0.52 -16.02
N SER A 281 10.08 0.71 -15.56
CA SER A 281 10.72 1.82 -16.28
C SER A 281 12.20 2.00 -15.91
N THR A 282 12.67 1.29 -14.89
CA THR A 282 14.05 1.36 -14.37
C THR A 282 14.94 0.27 -14.99
N SER A 283 16.22 0.25 -14.62
CA SER A 283 17.20 -0.75 -15.09
C SER A 283 16.83 -2.19 -14.75
N ILE A 284 15.92 -2.43 -13.80
CA ILE A 284 15.48 -3.79 -13.46
C ILE A 284 14.66 -4.44 -14.59
N LYS A 285 14.13 -3.65 -15.53
CA LYS A 285 13.37 -4.14 -16.70
C LYS A 285 14.15 -5.15 -17.55
N ASP A 286 15.48 -5.08 -17.54
CA ASP A 286 16.33 -5.96 -18.36
C ASP A 286 16.49 -7.34 -17.69
N TYR A 287 16.05 -7.48 -16.44
CA TYR A 287 16.19 -8.68 -15.61
C TYR A 287 14.84 -9.29 -15.20
N ASN A 288 13.72 -8.69 -15.59
CA ASN A 288 12.40 -9.19 -15.23
C ASN A 288 11.35 -8.91 -16.32
N SER A 289 10.23 -9.63 -16.29
CA SER A 289 9.16 -9.55 -17.31
C SER A 289 7.94 -8.72 -16.88
N GLY A 290 8.08 -7.85 -15.87
CA GLY A 290 7.04 -7.02 -15.28
C GLY A 290 6.43 -7.61 -14.01
N SER A 291 5.32 -7.04 -13.55
CA SER A 291 4.58 -7.47 -12.36
C SER A 291 3.10 -7.66 -12.67
N TYR A 292 2.46 -8.68 -12.09
CA TYR A 292 1.02 -8.91 -12.21
C TYR A 292 0.32 -8.65 -10.88
N GLU A 293 -0.88 -8.10 -10.96
CA GLU A 293 -1.75 -7.90 -9.80
C GLU A 293 -3.19 -8.25 -10.18
N ALA A 294 -3.86 -9.03 -9.33
CA ALA A 294 -5.26 -9.37 -9.48
C ALA A 294 -6.00 -9.03 -8.19
N LEU A 295 -7.18 -8.41 -8.33
CA LEU A 295 -8.04 -8.00 -7.24
C LEU A 295 -9.44 -8.55 -7.47
N LEU A 296 -10.03 -9.14 -6.45
CA LEU A 296 -11.44 -9.51 -6.41
C LEU A 296 -12.09 -8.81 -5.23
N ARG A 297 -13.15 -8.05 -5.50
CA ARG A 297 -13.94 -7.35 -4.47
C ARG A 297 -15.38 -7.86 -4.46
N PHE A 298 -15.88 -8.11 -3.26
CA PHE A 298 -17.27 -8.45 -2.97
C PHE A 298 -17.92 -7.42 -2.07
N ASP A 299 -18.95 -6.74 -2.56
CA ASP A 299 -19.79 -5.83 -1.79
C ASP A 299 -21.05 -6.59 -1.31
N LEU A 300 -21.21 -6.75 0.00
CA LEU A 300 -22.31 -7.46 0.66
C LEU A 300 -23.34 -6.50 1.26
N PHE A 301 -24.58 -7.00 1.43
CA PHE A 301 -25.68 -6.29 2.09
C PHE A 301 -26.07 -4.93 1.49
N HIS A 302 -26.18 -4.86 0.16
CA HIS A 302 -26.78 -3.72 -0.53
C HIS A 302 -28.20 -3.47 0.00
N LYS A 303 -28.44 -2.37 0.73
CA LYS A 303 -29.82 -1.95 1.03
C LYS A 303 -30.45 -1.38 -0.24
N THR A 304 -31.59 -1.94 -0.62
CA THR A 304 -32.41 -1.65 -1.81
C THR A 304 -32.98 -0.23 -1.89
N ASP A 305 -32.93 0.56 -0.81
CA ASP A 305 -33.61 1.86 -0.76
C ASP A 305 -32.85 3.04 -1.39
N LYS A 306 -31.59 2.82 -1.79
CA LYS A 306 -30.85 3.78 -2.60
C LYS A 306 -30.09 3.00 -3.66
N VAL A 307 -30.35 3.32 -4.92
CA VAL A 307 -29.47 2.95 -6.05
C VAL A 307 -28.14 3.65 -5.77
N LEU A 308 -27.29 3.01 -4.97
CA LEU A 308 -25.92 3.43 -4.75
C LEU A 308 -25.20 3.07 -6.04
N THR A 309 -25.07 4.04 -6.93
CA THR A 309 -24.13 3.98 -8.03
C THR A 309 -22.79 3.51 -7.45
N PRO A 310 -22.15 2.46 -7.99
CA PRO A 310 -20.88 1.98 -7.46
C PRO A 310 -19.93 3.16 -7.33
N ARG A 311 -19.50 3.48 -6.10
CA ARG A 311 -18.53 4.56 -5.91
C ARG A 311 -17.27 4.12 -6.60
N PHE A 312 -16.83 4.93 -7.56
CA PHE A 312 -15.63 4.69 -8.33
C PHE A 312 -14.36 5.08 -7.56
N PHE A 313 -14.42 5.05 -6.23
CA PHE A 313 -13.34 5.16 -5.25
C PHE A 313 -13.89 4.76 -3.88
#